data_AF-A0A1Z9VGE5-F1
#
_entry.id   AF-A0A1Z9VGE5-F1
#
_cell.length_a   1.000
_cell.length_b   1.000
_cell.length_c   1.000
_cell.angle_alpha   90.00
_cell.angle_beta   90.00
_cell.angle_gamma   90.00
#
_symmetry.space_group_name_H-M   'P 1'
#
loop_
_entity.id
_entity.type
_entity.pdbx_description
1 polymer ?
#
loop_
_entity_poly.entity_id
_entity_poly.type
_entity_poly.pdbx_seq_one_letter_code
_entity_poly.pdbx_strand_id
1 'polypeptide(L)'
;MTHINFIRQASSLVAMLSPRKINEKNRKKPQHMTYRVMLNGPFDGQYLTKREAECVYYAMENETIKNTGAIMKLSPRTIEFYLKRIRKKLRCPRKKDLVCAMKKTNFLHDFNPIKGYKPKTIQ
;
A
#
# COMPACT_ATOMS: atom_id res chain seq x y z
N MET A 1 20.32 -61.65 8.42
CA MET A 1 20.70 -60.37 9.05
C MET A 1 21.44 -59.55 8.03
N THR A 2 20.97 -58.30 7.82
CA THR A 2 21.68 -57.12 7.28
C THR A 2 22.46 -57.29 5.95
N HIS A 3 22.27 -56.49 4.91
CA HIS A 3 22.39 -55.05 4.94
C HIS A 3 21.76 -54.43 3.68
N ILE A 4 20.64 -53.76 3.91
CA ILE A 4 20.23 -52.52 3.23
C ILE A 4 21.48 -51.64 3.09
N ASN A 5 21.78 -51.05 1.91
CA ASN A 5 22.48 -49.73 1.74
C ASN A 5 23.24 -49.52 0.39
N PHE A 6 22.79 -50.02 -0.77
CA PHE A 6 23.35 -49.51 -2.05
C PHE A 6 22.71 -48.18 -2.51
N ILE A 7 21.50 -47.87 -2.01
CA ILE A 7 20.70 -46.71 -2.44
C ILE A 7 21.15 -45.38 -1.80
N ARG A 8 22.09 -45.38 -0.84
CA ARG A 8 22.54 -44.16 -0.16
C ARG A 8 23.62 -43.36 -0.92
N GLN A 9 24.28 -43.94 -1.94
CA GLN A 9 25.36 -43.26 -2.66
C GLN A 9 24.90 -42.46 -3.89
N ALA A 10 23.79 -42.83 -4.53
CA ALA A 10 23.31 -42.17 -5.75
C ALA A 10 22.57 -40.84 -5.52
N SER A 11 22.15 -40.56 -4.29
CA SER A 11 21.39 -39.35 -3.94
C SER A 11 22.19 -38.05 -4.07
N SER A 12 23.53 -38.11 -4.01
CA SER A 12 24.40 -36.94 -4.22
C SER A 12 24.44 -36.48 -5.69
N LEU A 13 24.57 -37.41 -6.63
CA LEU A 13 24.61 -37.11 -8.06
C LEU A 13 23.23 -36.67 -8.59
N VAL A 14 22.15 -37.29 -8.10
CA VAL A 14 20.77 -36.89 -8.45
C VAL A 14 20.45 -35.48 -7.96
N ALA A 15 20.98 -35.07 -6.80
CA ALA A 15 20.84 -33.70 -6.31
C ALA A 15 21.62 -32.66 -7.15
N MET A 16 22.73 -33.05 -7.78
CA MET A 16 23.54 -32.17 -8.63
C MET A 16 22.93 -31.90 -10.01
N LEU A 17 22.10 -32.81 -10.52
CA LEU A 17 21.43 -32.69 -11.82
C LEU A 17 20.06 -32.02 -11.75
N SER A 18 19.57 -31.71 -10.54
CA SER A 18 18.34 -30.92 -10.39
C SER A 18 18.61 -29.45 -10.76
N PRO A 19 17.79 -28.83 -11.62
CA PRO A 19 17.91 -27.39 -11.89
C PRO A 19 17.79 -26.64 -10.56
N ARG A 20 18.89 -26.01 -10.12
CA ARG A 20 18.85 -25.14 -8.94
C ARG A 20 17.77 -24.10 -9.17
N LYS A 21 16.72 -24.09 -8.33
CA LYS A 21 15.81 -22.94 -8.23
C LYS A 21 16.68 -21.73 -7.91
N ILE A 22 16.93 -20.91 -8.93
CA ILE A 22 17.58 -19.62 -8.75
C ILE A 22 16.68 -18.85 -7.78
N ASN A 23 17.26 -18.47 -6.65
CA ASN A 23 16.55 -17.79 -5.59
C ASN A 23 16.17 -16.38 -6.06
N GLU A 24 14.96 -16.24 -6.59
CA GLU A 24 14.34 -14.97 -7.04
C GLU A 24 14.14 -13.90 -5.95
N LYS A 25 14.69 -14.08 -4.75
CA LYS A 25 14.45 -13.20 -3.60
C LYS A 25 15.23 -11.89 -3.63
N ASN A 26 15.96 -11.58 -4.71
CA ASN A 26 16.73 -10.34 -4.83
C ASN A 26 16.41 -9.52 -6.10
N ARG A 27 15.14 -9.52 -6.54
CA ARG A 27 14.68 -8.49 -7.47
C ARG A 27 14.78 -7.14 -6.76
N LYS A 28 15.82 -6.34 -7.06
CA LYS A 28 15.86 -4.92 -6.67
C LYS A 28 14.56 -4.30 -7.17
N LYS A 29 13.63 -4.03 -6.25
CA LYS A 29 12.32 -3.47 -6.60
C LYS A 29 12.59 -2.16 -7.34
N PRO A 30 11.95 -1.90 -8.49
CA PRO A 30 12.15 -0.66 -9.22
C PRO A 30 11.96 0.50 -8.25
N GLN A 31 12.87 1.45 -8.33
CA GLN A 31 12.89 2.64 -7.49
C GLN A 31 11.59 3.40 -7.80
N HIS A 32 10.54 3.19 -7.01
CA HIS A 32 9.28 3.88 -7.21
C HIS A 32 9.55 5.36 -6.94
N MET A 33 9.54 6.16 -8.01
CA MET A 33 9.55 7.61 -7.97
C MET A 33 8.65 8.07 -6.84
N THR A 34 9.25 8.69 -5.81
CA THR A 34 8.58 8.93 -4.54
C THR A 34 7.64 10.13 -4.71
N TYR A 35 6.46 9.90 -5.27
CA TYR A 35 5.44 10.94 -5.36
C TYR A 35 4.98 11.29 -3.95
N ARG A 36 5.35 12.50 -3.51
CA ARG A 36 5.05 13.07 -2.19
C ARG A 36 4.15 14.28 -2.40
N VAL A 37 2.96 14.25 -1.82
CA VAL A 37 2.05 15.39 -1.76
C VAL A 37 2.36 16.15 -0.49
N MET A 38 2.87 17.38 -0.61
CA MET A 38 3.11 18.24 0.56
C MET A 38 1.78 18.73 1.12
N LEU A 39 1.68 18.77 2.45
CA LEU A 39 0.52 19.34 3.14
C LEU A 39 0.88 20.73 3.63
N ASN A 40 0.03 21.70 3.33
CA ASN A 40 0.20 23.09 3.77
C ASN A 40 -0.59 23.35 5.07
N GLY A 41 -0.28 24.46 5.74
CA GLY A 41 -1.05 24.94 6.90
C GLY A 41 -0.75 24.15 8.19
N PRO A 42 -1.75 23.54 8.86
CA PRO A 42 -1.56 22.86 10.16
C PRO A 42 -0.62 21.65 10.12
N PHE A 43 -0.26 21.20 8.92
CA PHE A 43 0.64 20.06 8.69
C PHE A 43 1.87 20.45 7.88
N ASP A 44 2.30 21.71 7.98
CA ASP A 44 3.48 22.19 7.27
C ASP A 44 4.72 21.31 7.54
N GLY A 45 5.50 21.07 6.49
CA GLY A 45 6.62 20.11 6.51
C GLY A 45 6.23 18.63 6.50
N GLN A 46 4.93 18.27 6.54
CA GLN A 46 4.48 16.90 6.36
C GLN A 46 4.11 16.62 4.90
N TYR A 47 4.22 15.35 4.51
CA TYR A 47 3.84 14.88 3.18
C TYR A 47 3.03 13.60 3.26
N LEU A 48 2.24 13.31 2.23
CA LEU A 48 1.62 12.00 2.02
C LEU A 48 2.25 11.33 0.81
N THR A 49 2.48 10.02 0.89
CA THR A 49 2.80 9.24 -0.31
C THR A 49 1.58 9.17 -1.23
N LYS A 50 1.79 8.89 -2.52
CA LYS A 50 0.68 8.70 -3.49
C LYS A 50 -0.46 7.83 -2.95
N ARG A 51 -0.13 6.64 -2.40
CA ARG A 51 -1.14 5.71 -1.88
C ARG A 51 -1.86 6.25 -0.65
N GLU A 52 -1.13 6.95 0.23
CA GLU A 52 -1.72 7.60 1.39
C GLU A 52 -2.68 8.72 0.96
N ALA A 53 -2.27 9.56 -0.01
CA ALA A 53 -3.10 10.61 -0.58
C ALA A 53 -4.37 10.06 -1.25
N GLU A 54 -4.25 9.00 -2.06
CA GLU A 54 -5.41 8.29 -2.64
C GLU A 54 -6.40 7.84 -1.56
N CYS A 55 -5.90 7.20 -0.48
CA CYS A 55 -6.77 6.76 0.62
C CYS A 55 -7.45 7.93 1.35
N VAL A 56 -6.74 9.05 1.56
CA VAL A 56 -7.30 10.25 2.20
C VAL A 56 -8.38 10.85 1.33
N TYR A 57 -8.13 10.98 0.03
CA TYR A 57 -9.08 11.55 -0.92
C TYR A 57 -10.42 10.80 -0.86
N TYR A 58 -10.40 9.47 -0.99
CA TYR A 58 -11.64 8.68 -0.90
C TYR A 58 -12.29 8.74 0.49
N ALA A 59 -11.51 8.87 1.56
CA ALA A 59 -12.05 9.09 2.89
C ALA A 59 -12.74 10.46 3.04
N MET A 60 -12.29 11.49 2.32
CA MET A 60 -12.93 12.81 2.26
C MET A 60 -14.21 12.79 1.41
N GLU A 61 -14.24 12.00 0.34
CA GLU A 61 -15.43 11.73 -0.49
C GLU A 61 -16.46 10.80 0.18
N ASN A 62 -16.30 10.51 1.48
CA ASN A 62 -17.15 9.62 2.27
C ASN A 62 -17.22 8.17 1.78
N GLU A 63 -16.27 7.73 0.95
CA GLU A 63 -16.22 6.33 0.52
C GLU A 63 -15.93 5.38 1.68
N THR A 64 -16.50 4.18 1.60
CA THR A 64 -16.24 3.13 2.59
C THR A 64 -14.88 2.47 2.33
N ILE A 65 -14.32 1.82 3.35
CA ILE A 65 -13.05 1.07 3.22
C ILE A 65 -13.17 -0.01 2.12
N LYS A 66 -14.33 -0.65 2.01
CA LYS A 66 -14.60 -1.68 0.98
C LYS A 66 -14.60 -1.07 -0.42
N ASN A 67 -15.31 0.04 -0.63
CA ASN A 67 -15.35 0.73 -1.93
C ASN A 67 -13.99 1.28 -2.31
N THR A 68 -13.31 1.92 -1.36
CA THR A 68 -11.95 2.44 -1.56
C THR A 68 -11.00 1.31 -1.99
N GLY A 69 -11.10 0.14 -1.35
CA GLY A 69 -10.37 -1.06 -1.75
C GLY A 69 -10.68 -1.51 -3.18
N ALA A 70 -11.95 -1.53 -3.56
CA ALA A 70 -12.37 -1.87 -4.92
C ALA A 70 -11.82 -0.87 -5.96
N ILE A 71 -11.94 0.43 -5.70
CA ILE A 71 -11.47 1.51 -6.59
C ILE A 71 -9.95 1.45 -6.77
N MET A 72 -9.21 1.27 -5.66
CA MET A 72 -7.75 1.24 -5.66
C MET A 72 -7.16 -0.13 -6.02
N LYS A 73 -8.00 -1.16 -6.18
CA LYS A 73 -7.62 -2.58 -6.33
C LYS A 73 -6.73 -3.07 -5.19
N LEU A 74 -7.11 -2.75 -3.95
CA LEU A 74 -6.41 -3.11 -2.71
C LEU A 74 -7.35 -3.86 -1.75
N SER A 75 -6.76 -4.65 -0.85
CA SER A 75 -7.55 -5.30 0.21
C SER A 75 -8.07 -4.24 1.21
N PRO A 76 -9.28 -4.44 1.79
CA PRO A 76 -9.79 -3.56 2.84
C PRO A 76 -8.81 -3.40 4.02
N ARG A 77 -8.07 -4.46 4.36
CA ARG A 77 -7.04 -4.44 5.43
C ARG A 77 -5.88 -3.52 5.07
N THR A 78 -5.50 -3.45 3.80
CA THR A 78 -4.46 -2.54 3.31
C THR A 78 -4.91 -1.08 3.41
N ILE A 79 -6.16 -0.78 3.05
CA ILE A 79 -6.74 0.57 3.19
C ILE A 79 -6.81 0.98 4.66
N GLU A 80 -7.28 0.09 5.53
CA GLU A 80 -7.33 0.34 6.98
C GLU A 80 -5.94 0.64 7.55
N PHE A 81 -4.93 -0.12 7.12
CA PHE A 81 -3.54 0.11 7.49
C PHE A 81 -3.05 1.50 7.06
N TYR A 82 -3.30 1.91 5.81
CA TYR A 82 -2.94 3.25 5.34
C TYR A 82 -3.64 4.34 6.16
N LEU A 83 -4.96 4.25 6.34
CA LEU A 83 -5.73 5.23 7.11
C LEU A 83 -5.28 5.29 8.58
N LYS A 84 -4.90 4.16 9.19
CA LYS A 84 -4.35 4.12 10.55
C LYS A 84 -3.00 4.82 10.63
N ARG A 85 -2.12 4.57 9.65
CA ARG A 85 -0.80 5.21 9.57
C ARG A 85 -0.91 6.72 9.39
N ILE A 86 -1.80 7.17 8.51
CA ILE A 86 -2.03 8.59 8.22
C ILE A 86 -2.59 9.30 9.45
N ARG A 87 -3.58 8.70 10.12
CA ARG A 87 -4.12 9.20 11.39
C ARG A 87 -3.04 9.35 12.46
N LYS A 88 -2.15 8.36 12.60
CA LYS A 88 -1.00 8.44 13.51
C LYS A 88 -0.02 9.55 13.11
N LYS A 89 0.26 9.69 11.81
CA LYS A 89 1.16 10.71 11.26
C LYS A 89 0.67 12.14 11.55
N LEU A 90 -0.63 12.36 11.39
CA LEU A 90 -1.27 13.67 11.52
C LEU A 90 -1.88 13.92 12.91
N ARG A 91 -1.69 12.97 13.84
CA ARG A 91 -2.27 13.01 15.21
C ARG A 91 -3.80 13.18 15.20
N CYS A 92 -4.48 12.60 14.22
CA CYS A 92 -5.95 12.60 14.13
C CYS A 92 -6.51 11.25 14.64
N PRO A 93 -7.17 11.19 15.81
CA PRO A 93 -7.63 9.90 16.35
C PRO A 93 -8.82 9.33 15.56
N ARG A 94 -9.75 10.18 15.10
CA ARG A 94 -10.98 9.74 14.41
C ARG A 94 -10.95 10.11 12.93
N LYS A 95 -11.74 9.39 12.13
CA LYS A 95 -11.91 9.67 10.69
C LYS A 95 -12.37 11.11 10.44
N LYS A 96 -13.34 11.58 11.23
CA LYS A 96 -13.89 12.94 11.14
C LYS A 96 -12.82 14.03 11.35
N ASP A 97 -11.88 13.80 12.29
CA ASP A 97 -10.83 14.76 12.61
C ASP A 97 -9.84 14.86 11.45
N LEU A 98 -9.50 13.72 10.84
CA LEU A 98 -8.67 13.67 9.64
C LEU A 98 -9.32 14.45 8.48
N VAL A 99 -10.60 14.20 8.20
CA VAL A 99 -11.31 14.88 7.11
C VAL A 99 -11.41 16.39 7.38
N CYS A 100 -11.72 16.79 8.61
CA CYS A 100 -11.78 18.20 8.99
C CYS A 100 -10.42 18.88 8.85
N ALA A 101 -9.34 18.23 9.25
CA ALA A 101 -8.00 18.79 9.15
C ALA A 101 -7.53 18.88 7.68
N MET A 102 -7.86 17.89 6.85
CA MET A 102 -7.54 17.93 5.41
C MET A 102 -8.26 19.04 4.67
N LYS A 103 -9.51 19.34 5.03
CA LYS A 103 -10.26 20.47 4.46
C LYS A 103 -9.62 21.84 4.72
N LYS A 104 -8.78 21.96 5.75
CA LYS A 104 -8.03 23.19 6.06
C LYS A 104 -6.73 23.32 5.25
N THR A 105 -6.43 22.35 4.41
CA THR A 105 -5.23 22.32 3.57
C THR A 105 -5.59 22.46 2.09
N ASN A 106 -4.62 22.80 1.25
CA ASN A 106 -4.80 22.83 -0.22
C ASN A 106 -4.77 21.44 -0.87
N PHE A 107 -4.89 20.37 -0.08
CA PHE A 107 -4.76 18.99 -0.55
C PHE A 107 -5.66 18.65 -1.75
N LEU A 108 -6.94 19.09 -1.72
CA LEU A 108 -7.88 18.81 -2.81
C LEU A 108 -7.53 19.52 -4.13
N HIS A 109 -6.85 20.66 -4.05
CA HIS A 109 -6.39 21.39 -5.23
C HIS A 109 -5.14 20.73 -5.82
N ASP A 110 -4.22 20.30 -4.95
CA ASP A 110 -2.91 19.80 -5.36
C ASP A 110 -2.90 18.30 -5.72
N PHE A 111 -3.93 17.56 -5.31
CA PHE A 111 -4.03 16.13 -5.52
C PHE A 111 -5.20 15.75 -6.44
N ASN A 112 -4.87 15.20 -7.60
CA ASN A 112 -5.84 14.56 -8.50
C ASN A 112 -5.74 13.03 -8.38
N PRO A 113 -6.80 12.32 -7.94
CA PRO A 113 -6.82 10.86 -7.94
C PRO A 113 -6.83 10.28 -9.37
N ILE A 114 -6.64 8.96 -9.47
CA ILE A 114 -6.49 8.24 -10.75
C ILE A 114 -7.67 8.52 -11.71
N LYS A 115 -7.35 8.73 -13.00
CA LYS A 115 -8.31 8.93 -14.11
C LYS A 115 -9.38 7.82 -14.14
N GLY A 116 -10.65 8.20 -14.05
CA GLY A 116 -11.80 7.30 -14.25
C GLY A 116 -12.77 7.19 -13.08
N TYR A 117 -12.46 7.76 -11.90
CA TYR A 117 -13.43 7.90 -10.82
C TYR A 117 -14.32 9.12 -11.06
N LYS A 118 -15.61 8.88 -11.30
CA LYS A 118 -16.64 9.93 -11.23
C LYS A 118 -17.16 9.94 -9.78
N PRO A 119 -16.96 11.02 -9.00
CA PRO A 119 -17.55 11.11 -7.67
C PRO A 119 -19.06 10.97 -7.80
N LYS A 120 -19.69 10.24 -6.87
CA LYS A 120 -21.15 10.22 -6.78
C LYS A 120 -21.59 11.64 -6.39
N THR A 121 -22.13 12.38 -7.34
CA THR A 121 -22.82 13.65 -7.08
C THR A 121 -23.91 13.36 -6.07
N ILE A 122 -23.76 13.86 -4.85
CA ILE A 122 -24.82 13.83 -3.84
C ILE A 122 -25.83 14.88 -4.32
N GLN A 123 -27.01 14.43 -4.74
CA GLN A 123 -28.18 15.28 -4.98
C GLN A 123 -28.76 15.74 -3.66
#